data_AF-A0A0R0KKI1-F1
#
_entry.id   AF-A0A0R0KKI1-F1
#
_cell.length_a   1.000
_cell.length_b   1.000
_cell.length_c   1.000
_cell.angle_alpha   90.00
_cell.angle_beta   90.00
_cell.angle_gamma   90.00
#
_symmetry.space_group_name_H-M   'P 1'
#
loop_
_entity.id
_entity.type
_entity.pdbx_description
1 polymer ?
#
loop_
_entity_poly.entity_id
_entity_poly.type
_entity_poly.pdbx_seq_one_letter_code
_entity_poly.pdbx_strand_id
1 'polypeptide(L)'
;MKPDDLPESNLLTALNGARIVYLDGRLHETALVVAHEAWTEASTVSKALVCMLLRLPNIKFVIATLGKDGCIMLERCVNEDPSAEEVVVDKLLESLEMRKNGSTHIPTCISSPVTKLHAEGIGTVCSRLYIGTAKNIPPSELIDTTGAGDAFIGAVLYAICANFEPEKMLCFAATVAASKCRALGARSGLPYRIDPCLASFMQ
;
A
#
# COMPACT_ATOMS: atom_id res chain seq x y z
N MET A 1 -5.73 17.33 -16.96
CA MET A 1 -7.03 17.29 -17.66
C MET A 1 -7.94 16.39 -16.84
N LYS A 2 -8.98 16.93 -16.19
CA LYS A 2 -9.97 16.10 -15.49
C LYS A 2 -10.83 15.41 -16.55
N PRO A 3 -11.04 14.08 -16.50
CA PRO A 3 -11.93 13.40 -17.44
C PRO A 3 -13.37 13.88 -17.23
N ASP A 4 -13.98 14.50 -18.24
CA ASP A 4 -15.35 15.03 -18.16
C ASP A 4 -16.42 13.91 -18.08
N ASP A 5 -16.05 12.68 -18.42
CA ASP A 5 -16.89 11.48 -18.45
C ASP A 5 -17.04 10.77 -17.10
N LEU A 6 -16.25 11.17 -16.08
CA LEU A 6 -16.26 10.59 -14.74
C LEU A 6 -16.36 11.69 -13.66
N PRO A 7 -17.56 12.27 -13.43
CA PRO A 7 -17.74 13.25 -12.36
C PRO A 7 -17.52 12.61 -10.98
N GLU A 8 -17.16 13.43 -9.98
CA GLU A 8 -16.85 12.98 -8.62
C GLU A 8 -17.97 12.13 -8.00
N SER A 9 -19.23 12.52 -8.21
CA SER A 9 -20.40 11.76 -7.73
C SER A 9 -20.46 10.33 -8.27
N ASN A 10 -20.10 10.12 -9.55
CA ASN A 10 -20.12 8.80 -10.17
C ASN A 10 -19.02 7.92 -9.61
N LEU A 11 -17.81 8.45 -9.42
CA LEU A 11 -16.71 7.66 -8.87
C LEU A 11 -16.93 7.35 -7.37
N LEU A 12 -17.46 8.30 -6.57
CA LEU A 12 -17.85 8.02 -5.18
C LEU A 12 -18.90 6.91 -5.11
N THR A 13 -19.88 6.93 -6.01
CA THR A 13 -20.92 5.90 -6.08
C THR A 13 -20.34 4.56 -6.52
N ALA A 14 -19.44 4.55 -7.52
CA ALA A 14 -18.80 3.33 -8.02
C ALA A 14 -17.89 2.67 -6.98
N LEU A 15 -17.26 3.47 -6.11
CA LEU A 15 -16.42 3.00 -5.01
C LEU A 15 -17.21 2.75 -3.73
N ASN A 16 -18.52 2.97 -3.72
CA ASN A 16 -19.34 2.74 -2.54
C ASN A 16 -19.36 1.24 -2.19
N GLY A 17 -19.09 0.92 -0.93
CA GLY A 17 -18.95 -0.45 -0.43
C GLY A 17 -17.56 -1.06 -0.64
N ALA A 18 -16.66 -0.41 -1.39
CA ALA A 18 -15.26 -0.82 -1.41
C ALA A 18 -14.67 -0.73 0.00
N ARG A 19 -13.81 -1.70 0.33
CA ARG A 19 -13.06 -1.74 1.60
C ARG A 19 -11.56 -1.55 1.41
N ILE A 20 -11.07 -1.63 0.18
CA ILE A 20 -9.65 -1.55 -0.16
C ILE A 20 -9.49 -0.66 -1.38
N VAL A 21 -8.55 0.28 -1.32
CA VAL A 21 -8.01 0.98 -2.50
C VAL A 21 -6.57 0.54 -2.68
N TYR A 22 -6.22 0.17 -3.91
CA TYR A 22 -4.87 -0.22 -4.28
C TYR A 22 -4.41 0.63 -5.47
N LEU A 23 -3.23 1.23 -5.33
CA LEU A 23 -2.60 2.06 -6.34
C LEU A 23 -1.32 1.37 -6.79
N ASP A 24 -1.31 0.91 -8.04
CA ASP A 24 -0.10 0.39 -8.67
C ASP A 24 0.56 1.49 -9.50
N GLY A 25 1.79 1.85 -9.17
CA GLY A 25 2.52 2.92 -9.82
C GLY A 25 3.93 2.51 -10.20
N ARG A 26 4.26 2.56 -11.49
CA ARG A 26 5.65 2.41 -11.99
C ARG A 26 6.56 3.55 -11.54
N LEU A 27 5.98 4.74 -11.37
CA LEU A 27 6.56 5.93 -10.76
C LEU A 27 5.55 6.40 -9.72
N HIS A 28 5.95 6.51 -8.45
CA HIS A 28 5.07 7.05 -7.40
C HIS A 28 4.48 8.40 -7.82
N GLU A 29 5.25 9.21 -8.56
CA GLU A 29 4.83 10.47 -9.17
C GLU A 29 3.69 10.33 -10.19
N THR A 30 3.64 9.28 -11.02
CA THR A 30 2.59 9.18 -12.07
C THR A 30 1.26 8.69 -11.49
N ALA A 31 1.28 7.69 -10.62
CA ALA A 31 0.07 7.28 -9.88
C ALA A 31 -0.43 8.42 -8.99
N LEU A 32 0.50 9.21 -8.42
CA LEU A 32 0.14 10.46 -7.75
C LEU A 32 -0.42 11.49 -8.69
N VAL A 33 0.17 11.75 -9.85
CA VAL A 33 -0.32 12.77 -10.80
C VAL A 33 -1.75 12.42 -11.20
N VAL A 34 -2.07 11.14 -11.41
CA VAL A 34 -3.47 10.73 -11.70
C VAL A 34 -4.38 10.94 -10.48
N ALA A 35 -3.95 10.59 -9.26
CA ALA A 35 -4.74 10.84 -8.05
C ALA A 35 -4.85 12.34 -7.68
N HIS A 36 -3.79 13.12 -7.93
CA HIS A 36 -3.61 14.55 -7.66
C HIS A 36 -4.44 15.39 -8.63
N GLU A 37 -4.30 15.16 -9.93
CA GLU A 37 -4.98 15.90 -10.99
C GLU A 37 -6.49 15.60 -11.04
N ALA A 38 -6.89 14.38 -10.67
CA ALA A 38 -8.28 13.96 -10.76
C ALA A 38 -9.07 14.11 -9.46
N TRP A 39 -8.45 13.98 -8.27
CA TRP A 39 -9.23 13.69 -7.05
C TRP A 39 -8.76 14.33 -5.74
N THR A 40 -7.46 14.38 -5.43
CA THR A 40 -7.00 14.66 -4.05
C THR A 40 -6.42 16.05 -3.84
N GLU A 41 -5.90 16.71 -4.88
CA GLU A 41 -5.14 17.98 -4.79
C GLU A 41 -3.97 17.93 -3.77
N ALA A 42 -3.51 16.73 -3.43
CA ALA A 42 -2.57 16.50 -2.33
C ALA A 42 -1.10 16.54 -2.77
N SER A 43 -0.26 17.31 -2.09
CA SER A 43 1.14 17.53 -2.48
C SER A 43 2.10 16.35 -2.23
N THR A 44 1.68 15.32 -1.49
CA THR A 44 2.51 14.14 -1.16
C THR A 44 1.70 12.85 -1.20
N VAL A 45 2.39 11.70 -1.31
CA VAL A 45 1.76 10.38 -1.32
C VAL A 45 0.93 10.20 -0.05
N SER A 46 1.53 10.48 1.10
CA SER A 46 0.92 10.22 2.40
C SER A 46 -0.36 11.05 2.61
N LYS A 47 -0.34 12.33 2.18
CA LYS A 47 -1.52 13.22 2.15
C LYS A 47 -2.60 12.70 1.20
N ALA A 48 -2.21 12.19 0.01
CA ALA A 48 -3.17 11.63 -0.95
C ALA A 48 -3.88 10.39 -0.36
N LEU A 49 -3.15 9.51 0.33
CA LEU A 49 -3.75 8.34 1.00
C LEU A 49 -4.73 8.76 2.11
N VAL A 50 -4.41 9.79 2.91
CA VAL A 50 -5.33 10.36 3.91
C VAL A 50 -6.58 10.94 3.24
N CYS A 51 -6.42 11.68 2.15
CA CYS A 51 -7.54 12.24 1.38
C CYS A 51 -8.47 11.14 0.86
N MET A 52 -7.92 10.04 0.34
CA MET A 52 -8.70 8.89 -0.11
C MET A 52 -9.49 8.25 1.03
N LEU A 53 -8.88 8.07 2.21
CA LEU A 53 -9.60 7.59 3.38
C LEU A 53 -10.77 8.54 3.70
N LEU A 54 -10.51 9.85 3.83
CA LEU A 54 -11.54 10.83 4.21
C LEU A 54 -12.71 10.88 3.21
N ARG A 55 -12.44 10.83 1.91
CA ARG A 55 -13.48 10.84 0.86
C ARG A 55 -14.23 9.51 0.74
N LEU A 56 -13.61 8.39 1.12
CA LEU A 56 -14.18 7.04 1.00
C LEU A 56 -14.33 6.40 2.41
N PRO A 57 -15.43 6.67 3.13
CA PRO A 57 -15.55 6.33 4.55
C PRO A 57 -15.54 4.82 4.84
N ASN A 58 -15.89 3.99 3.84
CA ASN A 58 -15.93 2.53 3.97
C ASN A 58 -14.55 1.88 3.79
N ILE A 59 -13.54 2.60 3.29
CA ILE A 59 -12.22 2.03 3.06
C ILE A 59 -11.54 1.72 4.38
N LYS A 60 -11.09 0.47 4.49
CA LYS A 60 -10.26 -0.05 5.58
C LYS A 60 -8.78 0.11 5.26
N PHE A 61 -8.35 -0.23 4.04
CA PHE A 61 -6.95 -0.16 3.61
C PHE A 61 -6.80 0.70 2.35
N VAL A 62 -5.83 1.62 2.34
CA VAL A 62 -5.34 2.27 1.13
C VAL A 62 -3.86 1.91 0.98
N ILE A 63 -3.50 1.28 -0.12
CA ILE A 63 -2.16 0.75 -0.37
C ILE A 63 -1.60 1.37 -1.65
N ALA A 64 -0.34 1.80 -1.60
CA ALA A 64 0.42 2.23 -2.77
C ALA A 64 1.74 1.45 -2.88
N THR A 65 1.99 0.82 -4.02
CA THR A 65 3.30 0.22 -4.32
C THR A 65 4.29 1.28 -4.79
N LEU A 66 5.55 1.08 -4.44
CA LEU A 66 6.69 1.95 -4.73
C LEU A 66 7.80 1.20 -5.48
N GLY A 67 7.43 0.14 -6.22
CA GLY A 67 8.38 -0.71 -6.93
C GLY A 67 9.42 -1.34 -5.99
N LYS A 68 10.71 -1.10 -6.26
CA LYS A 68 11.83 -1.64 -5.46
C LYS A 68 11.86 -1.12 -4.01
N ASP A 69 11.19 0.00 -3.74
CA ASP A 69 11.21 0.63 -2.42
C ASP A 69 10.14 0.06 -1.48
N GLY A 70 9.24 -0.78 -2.02
CA GLY A 70 8.24 -1.54 -1.29
C GLY A 70 6.84 -0.96 -1.44
N CYS A 71 6.16 -0.68 -0.33
CA CYS A 71 4.82 -0.11 -0.32
C CYS A 71 4.57 0.75 0.92
N ILE A 72 3.60 1.66 0.81
CA ILE A 72 3.00 2.37 1.93
C ILE A 72 1.54 1.95 2.04
N MET A 73 1.06 1.74 3.25
CA MET A 73 -0.35 1.45 3.52
C MET A 73 -0.87 2.25 4.69
N LEU A 74 -2.07 2.81 4.54
CA LEU A 74 -2.87 3.32 5.66
C LEU A 74 -3.99 2.34 5.98
N GLU A 75 -4.14 2.02 7.26
CA GLU A 75 -5.26 1.29 7.81
C GLU A 75 -6.15 2.23 8.63
N ARG A 76 -7.40 2.41 8.23
CA ARG A 76 -8.41 3.12 9.02
C ARG A 76 -8.67 2.41 10.36
N CYS A 77 -8.65 3.16 11.44
CA CYS A 77 -8.95 2.68 12.80
C CYS A 77 -10.21 3.39 13.34
N VAL A 78 -10.96 2.68 14.19
CA VAL A 78 -12.26 3.16 14.72
C VAL A 78 -12.13 3.80 16.12
N ASN A 79 -10.98 3.61 16.78
CA ASN A 79 -10.74 4.15 18.12
C ASN A 79 -10.28 5.60 18.04
N GLU A 80 -11.24 6.50 17.93
CA GLU A 80 -11.03 7.93 18.09
C GLU A 80 -11.05 8.25 19.58
N ASP A 81 -9.87 8.31 20.22
CA ASP A 81 -9.73 9.15 21.41
C ASP A 81 -9.77 10.60 20.92
N PRO A 82 -10.82 11.40 21.22
CA PRO A 82 -10.94 12.76 20.74
C PRO A 82 -9.83 13.68 21.27
N SER A 83 -9.16 13.26 22.36
CA SER A 83 -8.06 13.98 22.99
C SER A 83 -6.68 13.60 22.47
N ALA A 84 -6.59 12.61 21.58
CA ALA A 84 -5.31 12.19 21.00
C ALA A 84 -4.69 13.32 20.16
N GLU A 85 -3.39 13.55 20.37
CA GLU A 85 -2.60 14.52 19.63
C GLU A 85 -2.57 14.18 18.13
N GLU A 86 -2.72 15.21 17.29
CA GLU A 86 -2.65 15.06 15.83
C GLU A 86 -1.21 15.00 15.37
N VAL A 87 -0.87 13.99 14.56
CA VAL A 87 0.46 13.84 13.98
C VAL A 87 0.38 14.13 12.49
N VAL A 88 1.24 15.04 12.02
CA VAL A 88 1.36 15.34 10.59
C VAL A 88 1.84 14.08 9.85
N VAL A 89 1.05 13.63 8.87
CA VAL A 89 1.26 12.34 8.20
C VAL A 89 2.63 12.22 7.53
N ASP A 90 3.13 13.28 6.89
CA ASP A 90 4.45 13.28 6.25
C ASP A 90 5.59 13.11 7.26
N LYS A 91 5.52 13.81 8.41
CA LYS A 91 6.52 13.68 9.48
C LYS A 91 6.57 12.27 10.06
N LEU A 92 5.39 11.63 10.20
CA LEU A 92 5.31 10.25 10.66
C LEU A 92 5.91 9.28 9.63
N LEU A 93 5.62 9.50 8.34
CA LEU A 93 6.20 8.71 7.26
C LEU A 93 7.73 8.81 7.29
N GLU A 94 8.28 10.03 7.31
CA GLU A 94 9.73 10.27 7.41
C GLU A 94 10.34 9.56 8.63
N SER A 95 9.70 9.67 9.80
CA SER A 95 10.17 8.99 11.03
C SER A 95 10.20 7.46 10.90
N LEU A 96 9.19 6.87 10.26
CA LEU A 96 9.15 5.44 9.99
C LEU A 96 10.20 5.04 8.94
N GLU A 97 10.37 5.81 7.86
CA GLU A 97 11.37 5.54 6.83
C GLU A 97 12.79 5.50 7.42
N MET A 98 13.11 6.37 8.38
CA MET A 98 14.39 6.35 9.10
C MET A 98 14.61 5.07 9.93
N ARG A 99 13.55 4.35 10.28
CA ARG A 99 13.59 3.06 10.99
C ARG A 99 13.60 1.86 10.03
N LYS A 100 13.39 2.09 8.73
CA LYS A 100 13.35 1.04 7.71
C LYS A 100 14.74 0.43 7.53
N ASN A 101 14.88 -0.86 7.79
CA ASN A 101 16.15 -1.56 7.54
C ASN A 101 16.20 -2.08 6.09
N GLY A 102 16.88 -1.33 5.20
CA GLY A 102 16.93 -1.60 3.76
C GLY A 102 17.87 -2.74 3.32
N SER A 103 18.56 -3.41 4.24
CA SER A 103 19.66 -4.34 3.92
C SER A 103 19.28 -5.83 3.89
N THR A 104 18.00 -6.17 4.00
CA THR A 104 17.60 -7.57 4.24
C THR A 104 17.06 -8.27 2.98
N HIS A 105 17.42 -9.53 2.79
CA HIS A 105 16.88 -10.41 1.74
C HIS A 105 15.40 -10.80 1.96
N ILE A 106 14.83 -10.42 3.10
CA ILE A 106 13.50 -10.79 3.55
C ILE A 106 12.68 -9.51 3.68
N PRO A 107 11.45 -9.45 3.14
CA PRO A 107 10.56 -8.34 3.36
C PRO A 107 10.32 -8.10 4.85
N THR A 108 10.34 -6.84 5.24
CA THR A 108 10.00 -6.36 6.57
C THR A 108 8.87 -5.36 6.47
N CYS A 109 8.06 -5.28 7.52
CA CYS A 109 7.01 -4.30 7.64
C CYS A 109 7.13 -3.61 9.00
N ILE A 110 7.09 -2.29 9.00
CA ILE A 110 7.04 -1.47 10.22
C ILE A 110 5.73 -0.69 10.23
N SER A 111 5.15 -0.53 11.42
CA SER A 111 3.91 0.21 11.62
C SER A 111 4.06 1.30 12.68
N SER A 112 3.30 2.38 12.52
CA SER A 112 3.04 3.34 13.59
C SER A 112 2.12 2.72 14.65
N PRO A 113 1.99 3.31 15.85
CA PRO A 113 0.78 3.11 16.66
C PRO A 113 -0.47 3.64 15.93
N VAL A 114 -1.65 3.34 16.47
CA VAL A 114 -2.88 4.01 16.04
C VAL A 114 -2.76 5.48 16.41
N THR A 115 -2.95 6.38 15.44
CA THR A 115 -2.72 7.81 15.61
C THR A 115 -3.71 8.61 14.79
N LYS A 116 -4.02 9.81 15.26
CA LYS A 116 -4.84 10.78 14.55
C LYS A 116 -3.96 11.50 13.52
N LEU A 117 -3.98 11.01 12.28
CA LEU A 117 -3.12 11.49 11.19
C LEU A 117 -3.71 12.73 10.55
N HIS A 118 -2.99 13.83 10.62
CA HIS A 118 -3.36 15.10 10.01
C HIS A 118 -2.65 15.30 8.68
N ALA A 119 -3.42 15.55 7.63
CA ALA A 119 -2.95 16.01 6.34
C ALA A 119 -3.33 17.48 6.16
N GLU A 120 -2.33 18.35 6.19
CA GLU A 120 -2.52 19.81 6.09
C GLU A 120 -3.30 20.20 4.83
N GLY A 121 -4.34 21.01 4.99
CA GLY A 121 -5.25 21.42 3.92
C GLY A 121 -6.28 20.37 3.49
N ILE A 122 -6.23 19.16 4.04
CA ILE A 122 -7.09 18.03 3.65
C ILE A 122 -8.01 17.60 4.81
N GLY A 123 -7.44 17.35 5.99
CA GLY A 123 -8.19 16.91 7.16
C GLY A 123 -7.46 15.84 7.97
N THR A 124 -8.20 15.19 8.87
CA THR A 124 -7.62 14.32 9.89
C THR A 124 -8.36 12.98 9.99
N VAL A 125 -7.63 11.87 10.07
CA VAL A 125 -8.20 10.51 10.16
C VAL A 125 -7.48 9.66 11.21
N CYS A 126 -8.22 8.88 12.00
CA CYS A 126 -7.62 7.89 12.89
C CYS A 126 -7.16 6.67 12.07
N SER A 127 -5.85 6.42 12.05
CA SER A 127 -5.25 5.42 11.18
C SER A 127 -3.96 4.86 11.79
N ARG A 128 -3.55 3.72 11.26
CA ARG A 128 -2.18 3.20 11.38
C ARG A 128 -1.48 3.33 10.04
N LEU A 129 -0.22 3.75 10.06
CA LEU A 129 0.65 3.85 8.89
C LEU A 129 1.62 2.68 8.87
N TYR A 130 1.76 2.06 7.71
CA TYR A 130 2.62 0.91 7.46
C TYR A 130 3.60 1.22 6.33
N ILE A 131 4.85 0.78 6.51
CA ILE A 131 5.87 0.73 5.44
C ILE A 131 6.32 -0.71 5.30
N GLY A 132 6.04 -1.31 4.14
CA GLY A 132 6.56 -2.62 3.76
C GLY A 132 7.75 -2.47 2.82
N THR A 133 8.82 -3.22 3.02
CA THR A 133 9.96 -3.28 2.08
C THR A 133 9.71 -4.30 0.97
N ALA A 134 10.25 -4.03 -0.22
CA ALA A 134 10.30 -5.05 -1.26
C ALA A 134 11.33 -6.12 -0.90
N LYS A 135 11.12 -7.35 -1.37
CA LYS A 135 12.16 -8.37 -1.29
C LYS A 135 13.29 -8.01 -2.24
N ASN A 136 14.53 -7.99 -1.74
CA ASN A 136 15.69 -7.81 -2.61
C ASN A 136 15.89 -9.03 -3.50
N ILE A 137 15.92 -8.82 -4.82
CA ILE A 137 16.17 -9.83 -5.83
C ILE A 137 17.57 -9.57 -6.40
N PRO A 138 18.51 -10.53 -6.32
CA PRO A 138 19.80 -10.40 -6.97
C PRO A 138 19.63 -10.03 -8.46
N PRO A 139 20.42 -9.10 -9.02
CA PRO A 139 20.28 -8.70 -10.41
C PRO A 139 20.32 -9.86 -11.42
N SER A 140 21.06 -10.93 -11.10
CA SER A 140 21.13 -12.16 -11.91
C SER A 140 19.83 -12.99 -11.90
N GLU A 141 18.94 -12.77 -10.95
CA GLU A 141 17.67 -13.48 -10.79
C GLU A 141 16.45 -12.61 -11.19
N LEU A 142 16.65 -11.30 -11.41
CA LEU A 142 15.60 -10.39 -11.81
C LEU A 142 15.37 -10.49 -13.32
N ILE A 143 14.29 -11.16 -13.73
CA ILE A 143 14.01 -11.43 -15.15
C ILE A 143 13.02 -10.42 -15.74
N ASP A 144 11.86 -10.22 -15.08
CA ASP A 144 10.78 -9.39 -15.62
C ASP A 144 9.84 -8.91 -14.51
N THR A 145 9.65 -7.59 -14.39
CA THR A 145 8.78 -6.98 -13.36
C THR A 145 7.31 -6.85 -13.77
N THR A 146 6.97 -7.20 -15.02
CA THR A 146 5.59 -7.13 -15.54
C THR A 146 4.64 -7.92 -14.63
N GLY A 147 3.59 -7.30 -14.11
CA GLY A 147 2.62 -7.96 -13.21
C GLY A 147 3.08 -8.14 -11.76
N ALA A 148 4.18 -7.53 -11.33
CA ALA A 148 4.61 -7.57 -9.94
C ALA A 148 3.59 -6.90 -8.99
N GLY A 149 3.01 -5.77 -9.41
CA GLY A 149 1.93 -5.10 -8.69
C GLY A 149 0.66 -5.96 -8.61
N ASP A 150 0.26 -6.59 -9.72
CA ASP A 150 -0.87 -7.53 -9.76
C ASP A 150 -0.67 -8.71 -8.81
N ALA A 151 0.54 -9.29 -8.80
CA ALA A 151 0.92 -10.36 -7.89
C ALA A 151 0.87 -9.90 -6.42
N PHE A 152 1.32 -8.66 -6.15
CA PHE A 152 1.28 -8.06 -4.82
C PHE A 152 -0.17 -7.92 -4.32
N ILE A 153 -1.06 -7.27 -5.08
CA ILE A 153 -2.45 -7.08 -4.65
C ILE A 153 -3.21 -8.40 -4.58
N GLY A 154 -2.96 -9.34 -5.49
CA GLY A 154 -3.52 -10.69 -5.41
C GLY A 154 -3.12 -11.41 -4.11
N ALA A 155 -1.87 -11.26 -3.69
CA ALA A 155 -1.37 -11.81 -2.43
C ALA A 155 -1.93 -11.09 -1.19
N VAL A 156 -2.13 -9.76 -1.25
CA VAL A 156 -2.84 -9.01 -0.20
C VAL A 156 -4.26 -9.54 -0.03
N LEU A 157 -5.00 -9.71 -1.14
CA LEU A 157 -6.37 -10.24 -1.10
C LEU A 157 -6.41 -11.65 -0.53
N TYR A 158 -5.48 -12.53 -0.93
CA TYR A 158 -5.34 -13.85 -0.34
C TYR A 158 -5.11 -13.77 1.19
N ALA A 159 -4.16 -12.93 1.61
CA ALA A 159 -3.77 -12.79 3.01
C ALA A 159 -4.92 -12.25 3.88
N ILE A 160 -5.75 -11.35 3.34
CA ILE A 160 -6.97 -10.87 4.00
C ILE A 160 -7.96 -12.04 4.19
N CYS A 161 -8.21 -12.83 3.14
CA CYS A 161 -9.06 -14.02 3.25
C CYS A 161 -8.51 -15.07 4.23
N ALA A 162 -7.18 -15.12 4.38
CA ALA A 162 -6.49 -15.99 5.33
C ALA A 162 -6.33 -15.38 6.74
N ASN A 163 -6.93 -14.22 7.01
CA ASN A 163 -6.84 -13.48 8.28
C ASN A 163 -5.40 -13.22 8.75
N PHE A 164 -4.50 -12.88 7.83
CA PHE A 164 -3.15 -12.46 8.21
C PHE A 164 -3.20 -11.07 8.85
N GLU A 165 -2.43 -10.91 9.93
CA GLU A 165 -2.14 -9.58 10.46
C GLU A 165 -1.48 -8.69 9.39
N PRO A 166 -1.72 -7.37 9.37
CA PRO A 166 -1.25 -6.48 8.31
C PRO A 166 0.26 -6.56 8.03
N GLU A 167 1.10 -6.67 9.06
CA GLU A 167 2.55 -6.84 8.91
C GLU A 167 2.89 -8.16 8.18
N LYS A 168 2.23 -9.26 8.54
CA LYS A 168 2.40 -10.58 7.90
C LYS A 168 1.89 -10.53 6.45
N MET A 169 0.75 -9.87 6.22
CA MET A 169 0.14 -9.66 4.91
C MET A 169 1.09 -8.93 3.94
N LEU A 170 1.67 -7.79 4.34
CA LEU A 170 2.55 -7.01 3.47
C LEU A 170 3.87 -7.75 3.17
N CYS A 171 4.44 -8.44 4.16
CA CYS A 171 5.64 -9.25 3.94
C CYS A 171 5.37 -10.44 3.00
N PHE A 172 4.20 -11.08 3.14
CA PHE A 172 3.74 -12.15 2.26
C PHE A 172 3.58 -11.63 0.82
N ALA A 173 2.87 -10.52 0.63
CA ALA A 173 2.63 -9.93 -0.67
C ALA A 173 3.92 -9.50 -1.38
N ALA A 174 4.86 -8.88 -0.65
CA ALA A 174 6.18 -8.54 -1.18
C ALA A 174 6.97 -9.80 -1.61
N THR A 175 6.83 -10.91 -0.89
CA THR A 175 7.47 -12.18 -1.24
C THR A 175 6.89 -12.77 -2.52
N VAL A 176 5.55 -12.75 -2.67
CA VAL A 176 4.86 -13.23 -3.88
C VAL A 176 5.23 -12.39 -5.10
N ALA A 177 5.20 -11.06 -4.97
CA ALA A 177 5.60 -10.14 -6.04
C ALA A 177 7.05 -10.36 -6.48
N ALA A 178 7.95 -10.61 -5.54
CA ALA A 178 9.34 -10.88 -5.87
C ALA A 178 9.58 -12.25 -6.52
N SER A 179 8.86 -13.29 -6.09
CA SER A 179 8.86 -14.58 -6.79
C SER A 179 8.40 -14.39 -8.24
N LYS A 180 7.34 -13.60 -8.47
CA LYS A 180 6.85 -13.27 -9.81
C LYS A 180 7.96 -12.69 -10.69
N CYS A 181 8.78 -11.80 -10.16
CA CYS A 181 9.84 -11.12 -10.90
C CYS A 181 10.95 -12.04 -11.43
N ARG A 182 11.01 -13.31 -10.99
CA ARG A 182 12.02 -14.30 -11.39
C ARG A 182 11.66 -15.12 -12.62
N ALA A 183 10.59 -14.77 -13.33
CA ALA A 183 10.22 -15.39 -14.60
C ALA A 183 9.56 -14.41 -15.57
N LEU A 184 9.63 -14.72 -16.86
CA LEU A 184 9.09 -13.90 -17.94
C LEU A 184 7.55 -13.92 -17.97
N GLY A 185 6.96 -12.76 -18.21
CA GLY A 185 5.52 -12.54 -18.33
C GLY A 185 4.82 -12.36 -16.97
N ALA A 186 3.56 -11.91 -16.99
CA ALA A 186 2.84 -11.49 -15.78
C ALA A 186 2.57 -12.60 -14.75
N ARG A 187 2.49 -13.87 -15.17
CA ARG A 187 2.00 -14.98 -14.32
C ARG A 187 3.01 -16.09 -14.08
N SER A 188 3.98 -16.28 -14.96
CA SER A 188 4.82 -17.49 -14.98
C SER A 188 5.68 -17.68 -13.73
N GLY A 189 5.99 -16.58 -13.02
CA GLY A 189 6.77 -16.61 -11.77
C GLY A 189 5.92 -16.64 -10.51
N LEU A 190 4.59 -16.71 -10.61
CA LEU A 190 3.73 -16.76 -9.43
C LEU A 190 4.03 -18.04 -8.63
N PRO A 191 4.30 -17.93 -7.33
CA PRO A 191 4.58 -19.09 -6.50
C PRO A 191 3.32 -19.92 -6.25
N TYR A 192 3.50 -21.23 -6.12
CA TYR A 192 2.50 -22.13 -5.58
C TYR A 192 2.47 -22.03 -4.05
N ARG A 193 1.32 -22.36 -3.46
CA ARG A 193 1.13 -22.31 -2.00
C ARG A 193 2.17 -23.12 -1.21
N ILE A 194 2.66 -24.21 -1.78
CA ILE A 194 3.63 -25.13 -1.16
C ILE A 194 5.09 -24.68 -1.35
N ASP A 195 5.33 -23.59 -2.09
CA ASP A 195 6.69 -23.17 -2.38
C ASP A 195 7.45 -22.80 -1.09
N PRO A 196 8.72 -23.23 -0.94
CA PRO A 196 9.50 -22.98 0.26
C PRO A 196 9.60 -21.50 0.66
N CYS A 197 9.54 -20.58 -0.32
CA CYS A 197 9.60 -19.15 -0.03
C CYS A 197 8.37 -18.61 0.70
N LEU A 198 7.25 -19.33 0.70
CA LEU A 198 6.02 -18.97 1.38
C LEU A 198 5.80 -19.76 2.68
N ALA A 199 6.63 -20.77 2.97
CA ALA A 199 6.40 -21.73 4.04
C ALA A 199 6.24 -21.08 5.43
N SER A 200 7.02 -20.02 5.73
CA SER A 200 6.94 -19.30 7.00
C SER A 200 5.63 -18.54 7.21
N PHE A 201 4.89 -18.25 6.12
CA PHE A 201 3.62 -17.55 6.19
C PHE A 201 2.43 -18.50 6.36
N MET A 202 2.59 -19.78 6.00
CA MET A 202 1.51 -20.78 6.02
C MET A 202 1.41 -21.54 7.35
N GLN A 203 2.27 -21.19 8.32
CA GLN A 203 2.20 -21.63 9.70
C GLN A 203 1.18 -20.84 10.51
#